data_AF-V9IFK5-F1
#
_entry.id   AF-V9IFK5-F1
#
_cell.length_a   1.000
_cell.length_b   1.000
_cell.length_c   1.000
_cell.angle_alpha   90.00
_cell.angle_beta   90.00
_cell.angle_gamma   90.00
#
_symmetry.space_group_name_H-M   'P 1'
#
loop_
_entity.id
_entity.type
_entity.pdbx_description
1 polymer ?
#
loop_
_entity_poly.entity_id
_entity_poly.type
_entity_poly.pdbx_seq_one_letter_code
_entity_poly.pdbx_strand_id
1 'polypeptide(L)'
;MRDERYPLWEEPVNQNGGTWRLKCHKSDTEKIWKEMVLAAIGEQFAECVAEGDEVCGITVSIRDREDLVQIWNTNATLASKATILNKIHSLLPNVNFSEFYKSHQSHHAYGRR
;
A
#
# COMPACT_ATOMS: atom_id res chain seq x y z
N MET A 1 -5.44 -6.27 7.70
CA MET A 1 -4.78 -7.19 6.74
C MET A 1 -5.82 -8.20 6.28
N ARG A 2 -5.64 -8.78 5.09
CA ARG A 2 -6.51 -9.86 4.61
C ARG A 2 -6.18 -11.15 5.35
N ASP A 3 -7.20 -11.91 5.72
CA ASP A 3 -7.10 -13.18 6.46
C ASP A 3 -6.28 -13.06 7.77
N GLU A 4 -5.63 -14.16 8.17
CA GLU A 4 -4.74 -14.22 9.34
C GLU A 4 -3.32 -13.68 9.06
N ARG A 5 -3.15 -12.83 8.05
CA ARG A 5 -1.83 -12.28 7.69
C ARG A 5 -1.41 -11.18 8.66
N TYR A 6 -0.24 -11.33 9.27
CA TYR A 6 0.36 -10.25 10.06
C TYR A 6 0.93 -9.15 9.14
N PRO A 7 0.82 -7.86 9.52
CA PRO A 7 1.37 -6.73 8.77
C PRO A 7 2.90 -6.61 8.97
N LEU A 8 3.60 -7.72 8.83
CA LEU A 8 5.04 -7.85 9.02
C LEU A 8 5.67 -8.18 7.66
N TRP A 9 6.65 -7.39 7.25
CA TRP A 9 7.35 -7.59 5.98
C TRP A 9 8.26 -8.83 5.99
N GLU A 10 8.62 -9.33 7.17
CA GLU A 10 9.44 -10.53 7.38
C GLU A 10 8.65 -11.83 7.20
N GLU A 11 7.32 -11.76 7.20
CA GLU A 11 6.48 -12.93 7.02
C GLU A 11 6.69 -13.53 5.62
N PRO A 12 6.80 -14.87 5.49
CA PRO A 12 7.10 -15.52 4.22
C PRO A 12 6.17 -15.12 3.07
N VAL A 13 4.90 -14.82 3.40
CA VAL A 13 3.86 -14.42 2.44
C VAL A 13 4.00 -12.97 1.96
N ASN A 14 4.68 -12.11 2.72
CA ASN A 14 4.81 -10.68 2.42
C ASN A 14 6.22 -10.32 1.90
N GLN A 15 7.24 -11.13 2.17
CA GLN A 15 8.65 -10.80 1.88
C GLN A 15 8.95 -10.49 0.41
N ASN A 16 8.21 -11.09 -0.52
CA ASN A 16 8.36 -10.88 -1.97
C ASN A 16 7.53 -9.70 -2.49
N GLY A 17 6.70 -9.14 -1.61
CA GLY A 17 5.81 -8.04 -1.88
C GLY A 17 6.46 -6.68 -1.74
N GLY A 18 5.62 -5.67 -1.69
CA GLY A 18 6.03 -4.31 -1.39
C GLY A 18 4.85 -3.45 -1.00
N THR A 19 5.08 -2.14 -1.06
CA THR A 19 4.07 -1.15 -0.69
C THR A 19 4.04 0.01 -1.66
N TRP A 20 2.86 0.36 -2.15
CA TRP A 20 2.60 1.73 -2.59
C TRP A 20 2.44 2.61 -1.36
N ARG A 21 3.10 3.77 -1.37
CA ARG A 21 3.21 4.65 -0.21
C ARG A 21 2.73 6.04 -0.59
N LEU A 22 1.71 6.51 0.11
CA LEU A 22 1.15 7.85 -0.02
C LEU A 22 1.62 8.67 1.18
N LYS A 23 2.54 9.60 0.96
CA LYS A 23 2.92 10.61 1.97
C LYS A 23 1.96 11.78 1.85
N CYS A 24 1.29 12.09 2.94
CA CYS A 24 0.22 13.10 2.96
C CYS A 24 0.36 14.03 4.15
N HIS A 25 -0.25 15.21 4.02
CA HIS A 25 -0.38 16.14 5.12
C HIS A 25 -1.34 15.56 6.17
N LYS A 26 -1.08 15.85 7.45
CA LYS A 26 -1.82 15.26 8.59
C LYS A 26 -3.34 15.55 8.53
N SER A 27 -3.72 16.67 7.91
CA SER A 27 -5.13 17.03 7.70
C SER A 27 -5.86 16.14 6.70
N ASP A 28 -5.13 15.48 5.80
CA ASP A 28 -5.69 14.63 4.76
C ASP A 28 -5.72 13.14 5.14
N THR A 29 -4.97 12.76 6.19
CA THR A 29 -4.80 11.36 6.64
C THR A 29 -6.12 10.65 6.83
N GLU A 30 -7.08 11.27 7.53
CA GLU A 30 -8.39 10.66 7.81
C GLU A 30 -9.17 10.38 6.51
N LYS A 31 -9.18 11.34 5.59
CA LYS A 31 -9.89 11.23 4.31
C LYS A 31 -9.26 10.14 3.45
N ILE A 32 -7.94 10.15 3.30
CA ILE A 32 -7.22 9.13 2.52
C ILE A 32 -7.45 7.76 3.13
N TRP A 33 -7.24 7.62 4.45
CA TRP A 33 -7.41 6.35 5.15
C TRP A 33 -8.80 5.76 4.97
N LYS A 34 -9.84 6.58 5.13
CA LYS A 34 -11.23 6.15 4.94
C LYS A 34 -11.48 5.62 3.53
N GLU A 35 -11.10 6.36 2.50
CA GLU A 35 -11.31 5.93 1.11
C GLU A 35 -10.52 4.65 0.79
N MET A 36 -9.29 4.52 1.30
CA MET A 36 -8.46 3.33 1.11
C MET A 36 -9.08 2.10 1.78
N VAL A 37 -9.58 2.22 3.01
CA VAL A 37 -10.26 1.13 3.71
C VAL A 37 -11.56 0.75 2.99
N LEU A 38 -12.37 1.72 2.58
CA LEU A 38 -13.62 1.47 1.84
C LEU A 38 -13.36 0.76 0.50
N ALA A 39 -12.33 1.19 -0.24
CA ALA A 39 -11.94 0.55 -1.48
C ALA A 39 -11.43 -0.89 -1.27
N ALA A 40 -10.70 -1.14 -0.18
CA ALA A 40 -10.24 -2.49 0.17
C ALA A 40 -11.39 -3.44 0.53
N ILE A 41 -12.30 -3.04 1.42
CA ILE A 41 -13.43 -3.90 1.81
C ILE A 41 -14.42 -4.11 0.65
N GLY A 42 -14.48 -3.15 -0.29
CA GLY A 42 -15.23 -3.27 -1.52
C GLY A 42 -14.50 -4.04 -2.63
N GLU A 43 -13.34 -4.64 -2.33
CA GLU A 43 -12.52 -5.42 -3.27
C GLU A 43 -12.13 -4.66 -4.56
N GLN A 44 -12.14 -3.33 -4.53
CA GLN A 44 -11.93 -2.49 -5.71
C GLN A 44 -10.49 -2.52 -6.23
N PHE A 45 -9.54 -2.97 -5.40
CA PHE A 45 -8.14 -3.09 -5.79
C PHE A 45 -7.79 -4.41 -6.47
N ALA A 46 -8.67 -5.42 -6.43
CA ALA A 46 -8.40 -6.73 -7.04
C ALA A 46 -8.17 -6.63 -8.55
N GLU A 47 -8.93 -5.77 -9.23
CA GLU A 47 -8.78 -5.51 -10.68
C GLU A 47 -7.63 -4.55 -11.01
N CYS A 48 -7.02 -3.92 -10.01
CA CYS A 48 -5.95 -2.93 -10.18
C CYS A 48 -4.55 -3.54 -10.13
N VAL A 49 -4.43 -4.83 -9.79
CA VAL A 49 -3.16 -5.55 -9.76
C VAL A 49 -3.08 -6.56 -10.92
N ALA A 50 -1.86 -6.94 -11.31
CA ALA A 50 -1.67 -7.92 -12.37
C ALA A 50 -2.01 -9.34 -11.89
N GLU A 51 -2.27 -10.24 -12.83
CA GLU A 51 -2.42 -11.67 -12.54
C GLU A 51 -1.17 -12.20 -11.79
N GLY A 52 -1.39 -12.92 -10.69
CA GLY A 52 -0.32 -13.40 -9.81
C GLY A 52 0.16 -12.38 -8.76
N ASP A 53 -0.54 -11.27 -8.59
CA ASP A 53 -0.40 -10.32 -7.49
C ASP A 53 -1.73 -10.14 -6.75
N GLU A 54 -1.65 -9.70 -5.50
CA GLU A 54 -2.82 -9.49 -4.64
C GLU A 54 -2.56 -8.35 -3.67
N VAL A 55 -3.54 -7.48 -3.45
CA VAL A 55 -3.51 -6.54 -2.32
C VAL A 55 -3.81 -7.30 -1.03
N CYS A 56 -2.80 -7.42 -0.16
CA CYS A 56 -2.88 -8.18 1.08
C CYS A 56 -3.18 -7.32 2.33
N GLY A 57 -3.15 -5.99 2.20
CA GLY A 57 -3.58 -5.11 3.27
C GLY A 57 -3.26 -3.64 3.08
N ILE A 58 -3.73 -2.84 4.03
CA ILE A 58 -3.51 -1.40 4.07
C ILE A 58 -3.12 -1.03 5.49
N THR A 59 -2.14 -0.14 5.62
CA THR A 59 -1.64 0.35 6.91
C THR A 59 -1.49 1.86 6.87
N VAL A 60 -1.67 2.52 8.01
CA VAL A 60 -1.32 3.93 8.19
C VAL A 60 -0.24 4.04 9.26
N SER A 61 0.78 4.85 9.00
CA SER A 61 1.80 5.22 9.97
C SER A 61 1.71 6.72 10.26
N ILE A 62 1.34 7.06 11.49
CA ILE A 62 1.33 8.44 11.96
C ILE A 62 2.77 8.86 12.31
N ARG A 63 3.23 9.98 11.76
CA ARG A 63 4.60 10.47 11.98
C ARG A 63 4.59 11.94 12.38
N ASP A 64 5.75 12.50 12.66
CA ASP A 64 5.87 13.88 13.12
C ASP A 64 5.36 14.89 12.07
N ARG A 65 5.92 14.86 10.85
CA ARG A 65 5.65 15.84 9.78
C ARG A 65 4.55 15.44 8.80
N GLU A 66 4.69 14.26 8.21
CA GLU A 66 3.78 13.74 7.18
C GLU A 66 3.42 12.30 7.51
N ASP A 67 2.14 11.96 7.38
CA ASP A 67 1.67 10.60 7.61
C ASP A 67 1.84 9.76 6.35
N LEU A 68 1.96 8.45 6.55
CA LEU A 68 2.20 7.50 5.48
C LEU A 68 1.06 6.48 5.43
N VAL A 69 0.23 6.56 4.40
CA VAL A 69 -0.75 5.51 4.08
C VAL A 69 -0.10 4.55 3.09
N GLN A 70 -0.22 3.25 3.34
CA GLN A 70 0.46 2.22 2.56
C GLN A 70 -0.50 1.13 2.15
N ILE A 71 -0.40 0.69 0.89
CA ILE A 71 -1.14 -0.44 0.34
C ILE A 71 -0.12 -1.52 0.02
N TRP A 72 -0.35 -2.71 0.56
CA TRP A 72 0.56 -3.84 0.52
C TRP A 72 0.13 -4.82 -0.56
N ASN A 73 1.09 -5.26 -1.36
CA ASN A 73 0.89 -6.36 -2.30
C ASN A 73 1.86 -7.52 -2.06
N THR A 74 1.55 -8.66 -2.64
CA THR A 74 2.32 -9.91 -2.43
C THR A 74 3.48 -10.07 -3.41
N ASN A 75 3.48 -9.36 -4.54
CA ASN A 75 4.51 -9.51 -5.57
C ASN A 75 5.04 -8.17 -6.12
N ALA A 76 6.20 -7.76 -5.62
CA ALA A 76 6.82 -6.51 -6.05
C ALA A 76 7.29 -6.47 -7.50
N THR A 77 7.53 -7.62 -8.14
CA THR A 77 7.96 -7.68 -9.54
C THR A 77 6.83 -7.26 -10.50
N LEU A 78 5.58 -7.32 -10.03
CA LEU A 78 4.38 -6.99 -10.80
C LEU A 78 3.88 -5.56 -10.55
N ALA A 79 4.48 -4.82 -9.61
CA ALA A 79 4.01 -3.51 -9.19
C ALA A 79 3.98 -2.46 -10.34
N SER A 80 4.88 -2.57 -11.33
CA SER A 80 4.91 -1.68 -12.49
C SER A 80 3.76 -1.89 -13.46
N LYS A 81 3.07 -3.03 -13.38
CA LYS A 81 1.88 -3.35 -14.19
C LYS A 81 0.57 -2.97 -13.49
N ALA A 82 0.62 -2.61 -12.22
CA ALA A 82 -0.55 -2.26 -11.44
C ALA A 82 -1.07 -0.85 -11.78
N THR A 83 -2.38 -0.67 -11.70
CA THR A 83 -3.08 0.61 -11.91
C THR A 83 -3.61 1.19 -10.59
N ILE A 84 -3.12 0.68 -9.46
CA ILE A 84 -3.51 1.09 -8.10
C ILE A 84 -3.48 2.62 -7.92
N LEU A 85 -2.40 3.30 -8.35
CA LEU A 85 -2.29 4.75 -8.21
C LEU A 85 -3.37 5.51 -9.00
N ASN A 86 -3.70 5.06 -10.21
CA ASN A 86 -4.78 5.66 -11.01
C ASN A 86 -6.13 5.54 -10.28
N LYS A 87 -6.39 4.39 -9.67
CA LYS A 87 -7.60 4.18 -8.85
C LYS A 87 -7.63 5.12 -7.65
N ILE A 88 -6.51 5.27 -6.94
CA ILE A 88 -6.41 6.17 -5.78
C ILE A 88 -6.68 7.63 -6.18
N HIS A 89 -6.06 8.11 -7.27
CA HIS A 89 -6.32 9.45 -7.80
C HIS A 89 -7.79 9.66 -8.20
N SER A 90 -8.45 8.62 -8.73
CA SER A 90 -9.88 8.69 -9.06
C SER A 90 -10.79 8.79 -7.82
N LEU A 91 -10.39 8.17 -6.70
CA LEU A 91 -11.13 8.23 -5.43
C LEU A 91 -10.86 9.54 -4.68
N LEU A 92 -9.69 10.15 -4.91
CA LEU A 92 -9.20 11.32 -4.17
C LEU A 92 -8.78 12.47 -5.10
N PRO A 93 -9.65 12.94 -6.02
CA PRO A 93 -9.26 13.89 -7.07
C PRO A 93 -8.80 15.27 -6.55
N ASN A 94 -9.14 15.60 -5.30
CA ASN A 94 -8.88 16.89 -4.67
C ASN A 94 -7.93 16.79 -3.47
N VAL A 95 -7.16 15.70 -3.36
CA VAL A 95 -6.19 15.51 -2.27
C VAL A 95 -4.80 15.44 -2.86
N ASN A 96 -3.88 16.24 -2.33
CA ASN A 96 -2.50 16.24 -2.78
C ASN A 96 -1.65 15.35 -1.85
N PHE A 97 -0.95 14.38 -2.43
CA PHE A 97 -0.01 13.51 -1.73
C PHE A 97 1.14 13.15 -2.67
N SER A 98 2.32 12.89 -2.09
CA SER A 98 3.41 12.32 -2.88
C SER A 98 3.38 10.80 -2.80
N GLU A 99 3.71 10.15 -3.91
CA GLU A 99 3.57 8.70 -4.05
C GLU A 99 4.86 8.05 -4.54
N PHE A 100 5.13 6.84 -4.04
CA PHE A 100 6.21 6.00 -4.52
C PHE A 100 5.96 4.55 -4.12
N TYR A 101 6.59 3.63 -4.84
CA TYR A 101 6.57 2.21 -4.52
C TYR A 101 7.88 1.78 -3.84
N LYS A 102 7.80 0.88 -2.86
CA LYS A 102 8.98 0.27 -2.22
C LYS A 102 8.80 -1.24 -2.06
N SER A 103 9.67 -2.01 -2.70
CA SER A 103 9.80 -3.47 -2.50
C SER A 103 10.32 -3.78 -1.08
N HIS A 104 9.79 -4.80 -0.43
CA HIS A 104 10.27 -5.22 0.90
C HIS A 104 11.73 -5.68 0.87
N GLN A 105 12.17 -6.32 -0.21
CA GLN A 105 13.55 -6.78 -0.37
C GLN A 105 14.55 -5.63 -0.54
N SER A 106 14.08 -4.45 -0.97
CA SER A 106 14.91 -3.23 -1.05
C SER A 106 15.13 -2.56 0.31
N HIS A 107 14.49 -3.06 1.38
CA HIS A 107 14.66 -2.51 2.71
C HIS A 107 16.07 -2.79 3.24
N HIS A 108 16.79 -1.78 3.73
CA HIS A 108 18.17 -1.93 4.23
C HIS A 108 18.33 -2.91 5.41
N ALA A 109 17.23 -3.32 6.04
CA ALA A 109 17.21 -4.33 7.11
C ALA A 109 17.00 -5.76 6.59
N TYR A 110 16.64 -5.92 5.31
CA TYR A 110 16.43 -7.23 4.69
C TYR A 110 17.74 -8.02 4.66
N GLY A 111 17.73 -9.24 5.22
CA GLY A 111 18.89 -10.13 5.23
C GLY A 111 19.92 -9.89 6.35
N ARG A 112 19.68 -8.97 7.30
CA ARG A 112 20.47 -8.89 8.54
C ARG A 112 19.93 -9.89 9.56
N ARG A 113 20.34 -11.14 9.44
CA ARG A 113 20.28 -12.14 10.52
C ARG A 113 21.70 -12.51 10.91
#